data_AF-A0A9W8L7P3-F1
#
_entry.id   AF-A0A9W8L7P3-F1
#
_cell.length_a   1.000
_cell.length_b   1.000
_cell.length_c   1.000
_cell.angle_alpha   90.00
_cell.angle_beta   90.00
_cell.angle_gamma   90.00
#
_symmetry.space_group_name_H-M   'P 1'
#
loop_
_entity.id
_entity.type
_entity.pdbx_description
1 polymer ?
#
loop_
_entity_poly.entity_id
_entity_poly.type
_entity_poly.pdbx_seq_one_letter_code
_entity_poly.pdbx_strand_id
1 'polypeptide(L)'
;MANVTIATTASILPGDGLVYSLSGLPETVAVLGQATAEQSLVQRSDGSLATTWHIVLQQAAHWWSAHVNAQTSAIESINDWVSHAAAAAAAESYNVYPRTIDSPASGSRQVVVNPASTLASSQGWASGNTTTGNNVWAQNNPSGGNTWKLNHRPTTTAKAKVFDFPIDLTKAPSTYVDAAITQLFYTVNTMHDLSFIYGFTEAAGNFQDENYSGQGKGGDYVVAFAQDGSGTDNANFATPPDGQHGVMRMYIWTDTKPNRDGDLEQDIIAHEYTHGISNRLTGGPANTDCLNDGEPGGMGEGWSDAVAILLRIRPSDTPSRDIIMGEYVYGKSIRNYPYSTNLTTNPTTYSYLGRVDYQEVHAIGEMWAEMLYEVMWVLIDKNGIADDLFAHDLTKGTSIMLQILLDAMKLQPCNPTFINARDAILQAEANLTGGKNKCAIWKGFAKRGLGPKANNSGTKYTDDTTVPSGC
;
A
#
# COMPACT_ATOMS: atom_id res chain seq x y z
N MET A 1 -18.69 7.81 31.95
CA MET A 1 -19.99 7.81 31.25
C MET A 1 -20.41 9.26 31.10
N ALA A 2 -20.61 9.75 29.88
CA ALA A 2 -21.11 11.10 29.66
C ALA A 2 -22.55 11.20 30.18
N ASN A 3 -22.88 12.27 30.91
CA ASN A 3 -24.24 12.52 31.41
C ASN A 3 -25.12 12.99 30.25
N VAL A 4 -25.70 12.06 29.51
CA VAL A 4 -26.67 12.39 28.44
C VAL A 4 -27.95 12.92 29.08
N THR A 5 -28.36 14.11 28.67
CA THR A 5 -29.58 14.77 29.13
C THR A 5 -30.65 14.71 28.04
N ILE A 6 -31.86 14.32 28.40
CA ILE A 6 -33.02 14.23 27.50
C ILE A 6 -34.03 15.30 27.91
N ALA A 7 -34.40 16.18 26.98
CA ALA A 7 -35.42 17.19 27.16
C ALA A 7 -36.54 17.00 26.13
N THR A 8 -37.78 17.29 26.49
CA THR A 8 -38.92 17.27 25.57
C THR A 8 -39.24 18.66 25.06
N THR A 9 -39.46 18.78 23.75
CA THR A 9 -40.06 19.96 23.14
C THR A 9 -41.45 19.59 22.63
N ALA A 10 -42.49 20.17 23.21
CA ALA A 10 -43.84 20.04 22.66
C ALA A 10 -44.01 21.10 21.57
N SER A 11 -44.35 20.67 20.35
CA SER A 11 -44.85 21.59 19.33
C SER A 11 -46.18 22.19 19.81
N ILE A 12 -46.37 23.49 19.57
CA ILE A 12 -47.60 24.22 19.88
C ILE A 12 -48.70 24.01 18.82
N LEU A 13 -48.42 23.24 17.75
CA LEU A 13 -49.38 22.93 16.70
C LEU A 13 -50.13 21.61 17.00
N PRO A 14 -51.46 21.57 16.90
CA PRO A 14 -52.23 20.33 17.06
C PRO A 14 -51.87 19.32 15.97
N GLY A 15 -51.24 18.19 16.35
CA GLY A 15 -50.96 17.06 15.46
C GLY A 15 -49.48 16.65 15.35
N ASP A 16 -48.55 17.48 15.83
CA ASP A 16 -47.13 17.15 15.84
C ASP A 16 -46.79 16.20 17.01
N GLY A 17 -46.03 15.14 16.73
CA GLY A 17 -45.55 14.19 17.74
C GLY A 17 -44.59 14.81 18.76
N LEU A 18 -44.35 14.12 19.88
CA LEU A 18 -43.33 14.54 20.85
C LEU A 18 -41.94 14.32 20.26
N VAL A 19 -41.16 15.40 20.18
CA VAL A 19 -39.73 15.37 19.83
C VAL A 19 -38.90 15.55 21.10
N TYR A 20 -37.89 14.70 21.26
CA TYR A 20 -36.94 14.70 22.35
C TYR A 20 -35.60 15.24 21.84
N SER A 21 -35.02 16.20 22.56
CA SER A 21 -33.65 16.66 22.34
C SER A 21 -32.70 15.91 23.27
N LEU A 22 -31.68 15.30 22.70
CA LEU A 22 -30.57 14.65 23.39
C LEU A 22 -29.39 15.61 23.43
N SER A 23 -28.78 15.80 24.60
CA SER A 23 -27.62 16.69 24.78
C SER A 23 -26.57 16.05 25.69
N GLY A 24 -25.31 16.48 25.57
CA GLY A 24 -24.19 15.88 26.32
C GLY A 24 -23.66 14.58 25.70
N LEU A 25 -23.96 14.35 24.41
CA LEU A 25 -23.34 13.28 23.64
C LEU A 25 -21.85 13.60 23.38
N PRO A 26 -20.95 12.60 23.31
CA PRO A 26 -19.58 12.84 22.88
C PRO A 26 -19.54 13.52 21.52
N GLU A 27 -18.65 14.49 21.32
CA GLU A 27 -18.53 15.20 20.04
C GLU A 27 -18.08 14.28 18.89
N THR A 28 -17.46 13.15 19.21
CA THR A 28 -17.18 12.07 18.26
C THR A 28 -18.43 11.35 17.76
N VAL A 29 -19.56 11.48 18.46
CA VAL A 29 -20.84 10.85 18.13
C VAL A 29 -21.76 11.83 17.43
N ALA A 30 -21.87 13.06 17.95
CA ALA A 30 -22.71 14.11 17.36
C ALA A 30 -22.07 15.49 17.49
N VAL A 31 -22.12 16.28 16.41
CA VAL A 31 -21.69 17.68 16.38
C VAL A 31 -22.47 18.46 17.43
N LEU A 32 -21.75 19.30 18.19
CA LEU A 32 -22.27 20.05 19.35
C LEU A 32 -22.83 19.16 20.49
N GLY A 33 -22.59 17.85 20.45
CA GLY A 33 -23.09 16.90 21.43
C GLY A 33 -24.61 16.77 21.45
N GLN A 34 -25.28 17.03 20.32
CA GLN A 34 -26.75 17.11 20.21
C GLN A 34 -27.34 16.15 19.18
N ALA A 35 -28.52 15.60 19.47
CA ALA A 35 -29.33 14.83 18.54
C ALA A 35 -30.83 15.02 18.85
N THR A 36 -31.71 14.64 17.93
CA THR A 36 -33.16 14.56 18.20
C THR A 36 -33.66 13.13 18.10
N ALA A 37 -34.72 12.83 18.83
CA ALA A 37 -35.40 11.54 18.78
C ALA A 37 -36.93 11.74 18.80
N GLU A 38 -37.66 10.96 18.01
CA GLU A 38 -39.13 10.92 18.06
C GLU A 38 -39.64 9.50 17.83
N GLN A 39 -40.89 9.22 18.24
CA GLN A 39 -41.51 7.93 17.96
C GLN A 39 -41.99 7.88 16.51
N SER A 40 -41.66 6.79 15.82
CA SER A 40 -42.06 6.55 14.43
C SER A 40 -42.39 5.08 14.17
N LEU A 41 -42.92 4.82 12.97
CA LEU A 41 -43.16 3.47 12.46
C LEU A 41 -42.39 3.29 11.15
N VAL A 42 -41.72 2.15 11.00
CA VAL A 42 -41.05 1.77 9.76
C VAL A 42 -41.67 0.48 9.22
N GLN A 43 -41.96 0.47 7.92
CA GLN A 43 -42.40 -0.74 7.23
C GLN A 43 -41.20 -1.61 6.86
N ARG A 44 -41.26 -2.90 7.24
CA ARG A 44 -40.28 -3.91 6.84
C ARG A 44 -40.59 -4.49 5.47
N SER A 45 -39.62 -5.18 4.88
CA SER A 45 -39.75 -5.81 3.55
C SER A 45 -40.87 -6.85 3.46
N ASP A 46 -41.27 -7.46 4.57
CA ASP A 46 -42.40 -8.38 4.66
C ASP A 46 -43.77 -7.67 4.79
N GLY A 47 -43.78 -6.33 4.80
CA GLY A 47 -44.97 -5.50 4.93
C GLY A 47 -45.40 -5.23 6.37
N SER A 48 -44.74 -5.81 7.38
CA SER A 48 -45.02 -5.54 8.80
C SER A 48 -44.53 -4.15 9.23
N LEU A 49 -45.13 -3.58 10.28
CA LEU A 49 -44.70 -2.31 10.86
C LEU A 49 -43.89 -2.56 12.13
N ALA A 50 -42.72 -1.93 12.24
CA ALA A 50 -41.90 -1.88 13.44
C ALA A 50 -42.08 -0.52 14.13
N THR A 51 -42.26 -0.52 15.46
CA THR A 51 -42.20 0.71 16.26
C THR A 51 -40.75 1.09 16.52
N THR A 52 -40.38 2.31 16.16
CA THR A 52 -39.00 2.79 16.20
C THR A 52 -38.88 4.13 16.89
N TRP A 53 -37.70 4.41 17.43
CA TRP A 53 -37.20 5.76 17.66
C TRP A 53 -36.50 6.22 16.38
N HIS A 54 -37.03 7.27 15.75
CA HIS A 54 -36.31 7.98 14.71
C HIS A 54 -35.33 8.95 15.38
N ILE A 55 -34.05 8.66 15.25
CA ILE A 55 -32.95 9.45 15.82
C ILE A 55 -32.26 10.17 14.67
N VAL A 56 -32.21 11.50 14.76
CA VAL A 56 -31.48 12.35 13.82
C VAL A 56 -30.25 12.91 14.53
N LEU A 57 -29.08 12.66 13.97
CA LEU A 57 -27.82 13.16 14.51
C LEU A 57 -26.88 13.59 13.38
N GLN A 58 -26.10 14.63 13.62
CA GLN A 58 -25.12 15.15 12.67
C GLN A 58 -23.72 14.80 13.13
N GLN A 59 -22.87 14.32 12.21
CA GLN A 59 -21.43 14.14 12.39
C GLN A 59 -20.67 15.09 11.46
N ALA A 60 -19.34 15.13 11.55
CA ALA A 60 -18.52 16.09 10.78
C ALA A 60 -18.80 16.06 9.26
N ALA A 61 -19.01 14.88 8.68
CA ALA A 61 -19.24 14.69 7.24
C ALA A 61 -20.59 14.03 6.89
N HIS A 62 -21.43 13.70 7.88
CA HIS A 62 -22.63 12.89 7.70
C HIS A 62 -23.82 13.46 8.46
N TRP A 63 -25.02 13.19 7.97
CA TRP A 63 -26.26 13.57 8.66
C TRP A 63 -27.20 12.38 8.68
N TRP A 64 -27.21 11.68 9.80
CA TRP A 64 -27.88 10.40 9.93
C TRP A 64 -29.35 10.56 10.33
N SER A 65 -30.18 9.72 9.71
CA SER A 65 -31.57 9.44 10.04
C SER A 65 -31.69 7.95 10.32
N ALA A 66 -31.60 7.58 11.60
CA ALA A 66 -31.64 6.19 12.05
C ALA A 66 -32.99 5.86 12.68
N HIS A 67 -33.57 4.71 12.33
CA HIS A 67 -34.76 4.16 12.96
C HIS A 67 -34.37 2.96 13.81
N VAL A 68 -34.38 3.15 15.12
CA VAL A 68 -33.97 2.13 16.10
C VAL A 68 -35.22 1.49 16.70
N ASN A 69 -35.34 0.18 16.64
CA ASN A 69 -36.45 -0.59 17.20
C ASN A 69 -36.66 -0.24 18.68
N ALA A 70 -37.88 0.16 19.04
CA ALA A 70 -38.20 0.65 20.37
C ALA A 70 -38.19 -0.44 21.45
N GLN A 71 -38.23 -1.72 21.08
CA GLN A 71 -38.23 -2.86 22.01
C GLN A 71 -36.89 -3.60 22.05
N THR A 72 -36.22 -3.74 20.91
CA THR A 72 -35.00 -4.57 20.78
C THR A 72 -33.72 -3.76 20.71
N SER A 73 -33.80 -2.44 20.51
CA SER A 73 -32.67 -1.55 20.24
C SER A 73 -31.88 -1.88 18.95
N ALA A 74 -32.40 -2.77 18.10
CA ALA A 74 -31.82 -3.04 16.79
C ALA A 74 -32.08 -1.88 15.82
N ILE A 75 -31.16 -1.62 14.88
CA ILE A 75 -31.38 -0.62 13.82
C ILE A 75 -32.27 -1.26 12.74
N GLU A 76 -33.47 -0.72 12.55
CA GLU A 76 -34.42 -1.17 11.50
C GLU A 76 -34.11 -0.52 10.15
N SER A 77 -33.68 0.74 10.16
CA SER A 77 -33.18 1.43 8.97
C SER A 77 -32.24 2.56 9.35
N ILE A 78 -31.34 2.92 8.45
CA ILE A 78 -30.46 4.09 8.59
C ILE A 78 -30.28 4.73 7.21
N ASN A 79 -30.37 6.05 7.17
CA ASN A 79 -30.16 6.84 5.96
C ASN A 79 -29.20 7.99 6.26
N ASP A 80 -28.29 8.29 5.33
CA ASP A 80 -27.48 9.51 5.38
C ASP A 80 -28.13 10.55 4.47
N TRP A 81 -28.55 11.67 5.05
CA TRP A 81 -29.16 12.79 4.33
C TRP A 81 -28.14 13.65 3.60
N VAL A 82 -26.84 13.42 3.79
CA VAL A 82 -25.81 14.05 2.95
C VAL A 82 -25.86 13.41 1.56
N SER A 83 -26.58 14.07 0.65
CA SER A 83 -26.44 13.79 -0.78
C SER A 83 -25.07 14.29 -1.22
N HIS A 84 -24.10 13.39 -1.30
CA HIS A 84 -22.92 13.65 -2.12
C HIS A 84 -23.42 13.93 -3.54
N ALA A 85 -22.86 14.93 -4.20
CA ALA A 85 -23.08 15.15 -5.63
C ALA A 85 -22.42 14.03 -6.44
N ALA A 86 -22.81 12.78 -6.23
CA ALA A 86 -22.65 11.70 -7.17
C ALA A 86 -23.80 11.82 -8.17
N ALA A 87 -23.74 12.82 -9.04
CA ALA A 87 -24.21 12.56 -10.40
C ALA A 87 -23.50 11.26 -10.82
N ALA A 88 -24.22 10.32 -11.44
CA ALA A 88 -23.64 9.12 -12.01
C ALA A 88 -22.61 9.49 -13.09
N ALA A 89 -21.44 9.96 -12.69
CA ALA A 89 -20.23 9.87 -13.46
C ALA A 89 -20.04 8.38 -13.71
N ALA A 90 -19.69 8.00 -14.93
CA ALA A 90 -19.19 6.66 -15.17
C ALA A 90 -18.12 6.39 -14.10
N ALA A 91 -18.34 5.36 -13.28
CA ALA A 91 -17.45 5.01 -12.19
C ALA A 91 -16.02 4.95 -12.72
N GLU A 92 -15.09 5.56 -11.98
CA GLU A 92 -13.68 5.62 -12.37
C GLU A 92 -13.17 4.19 -12.54
N SER A 93 -12.73 3.80 -13.73
CA SER A 93 -12.44 2.41 -14.03
C SER A 93 -11.23 2.24 -14.92
N TYR A 94 -10.46 1.18 -14.68
CA TYR A 94 -9.20 0.89 -15.34
C TYR A 94 -9.21 -0.55 -15.86
N ASN A 95 -9.02 -0.76 -17.16
CA ASN A 95 -8.77 -2.10 -17.69
C ASN A 95 -7.28 -2.41 -17.50
N VAL A 96 -6.92 -3.26 -16.54
CA VAL A 96 -5.54 -3.48 -16.09
C VAL A 96 -5.36 -4.92 -15.62
N TYR A 97 -4.13 -5.36 -15.43
CA TYR A 97 -3.85 -6.48 -14.53
C TYR A 97 -4.13 -5.98 -13.10
N PRO A 98 -5.16 -6.50 -12.41
CA PRO A 98 -5.49 -6.08 -11.06
C PRO A 98 -4.36 -6.44 -10.09
N ARG A 99 -4.38 -5.86 -8.90
CA ARG A 99 -3.33 -6.03 -7.87
C ARG A 99 -3.06 -7.48 -7.44
N THR A 100 -3.92 -8.43 -7.80
CA THR A 100 -3.77 -9.88 -7.56
C THR A 100 -3.06 -10.62 -8.71
N ILE A 101 -2.74 -9.95 -9.81
CA ILE A 101 -2.17 -10.53 -11.02
C ILE A 101 -0.87 -9.81 -11.36
N ASP A 102 0.25 -10.33 -10.88
CA ASP A 102 1.58 -9.75 -11.03
C ASP A 102 1.95 -9.29 -12.46
N SER A 103 1.66 -10.12 -13.46
CA SER A 103 2.05 -9.86 -14.85
C SER A 103 1.14 -10.58 -15.84
N PRO A 104 1.26 -10.32 -17.16
CA PRO A 104 0.53 -11.05 -18.19
C PRO A 104 0.72 -12.57 -18.17
N ALA A 105 1.82 -13.07 -17.60
CA ALA A 105 2.05 -14.51 -17.44
C ALA A 105 1.20 -15.12 -16.32
N SER A 106 0.76 -14.31 -15.36
CA SER A 106 0.07 -14.76 -14.14
C SER A 106 -1.45 -14.66 -14.22
N GLY A 107 -2.00 -14.06 -15.28
CA GLY A 107 -3.45 -13.91 -15.44
C GLY A 107 -3.86 -12.97 -16.57
N SER A 108 -5.09 -12.48 -16.51
CA SER A 108 -5.68 -11.63 -17.55
C SER A 108 -6.10 -10.27 -17.01
N ARG A 109 -6.16 -9.28 -17.89
CA ARG A 109 -6.67 -7.94 -17.54
C ARG A 109 -8.15 -8.00 -17.18
N GLN A 110 -8.55 -7.08 -16.30
CA GLN A 110 -9.91 -6.89 -15.82
C GLN A 110 -10.20 -5.40 -15.71
N VAL A 111 -11.47 -5.03 -15.91
CA VAL A 111 -11.94 -3.67 -15.61
C VAL A 111 -12.14 -3.55 -14.10
N VAL A 112 -11.25 -2.85 -13.42
CA VAL A 112 -11.34 -2.54 -12.00
C VAL A 112 -12.09 -1.22 -11.84
N VAL A 113 -13.16 -1.21 -11.06
CA VAL A 113 -14.06 -0.07 -10.88
C VAL A 113 -13.89 0.53 -9.48
N ASN A 114 -13.72 1.85 -9.40
CA ASN A 114 -13.48 2.65 -8.21
C ASN A 114 -12.41 2.03 -7.27
N PRO A 115 -11.19 1.79 -7.76
CA PRO A 115 -10.15 1.12 -6.95
C PRO A 115 -9.57 2.00 -5.83
N ALA A 116 -9.82 3.31 -5.86
CA ALA A 116 -9.27 4.26 -4.90
C ALA A 116 -9.75 4.00 -3.47
N SER A 117 -8.80 3.96 -2.53
CA SER A 117 -9.11 3.97 -1.11
C SER A 117 -9.70 5.32 -0.73
N THR A 118 -10.90 5.34 -0.14
CA THR A 118 -11.51 6.59 0.33
C THR A 118 -10.74 7.24 1.48
N LEU A 119 -9.88 6.47 2.18
CA LEU A 119 -9.01 6.97 3.23
C LEU A 119 -7.79 7.72 2.67
N ALA A 120 -7.12 7.14 1.67
CA ALA A 120 -5.87 7.68 1.13
C ALA A 120 -6.09 8.62 -0.08
N SER A 121 -7.13 8.33 -0.87
CA SER A 121 -7.46 9.01 -2.11
C SER A 121 -8.95 9.38 -2.13
N SER A 122 -9.38 10.21 -1.17
CA SER A 122 -10.79 10.60 -0.97
C SER A 122 -11.45 11.25 -2.20
N GLN A 123 -10.67 11.80 -3.13
CA GLN A 123 -11.13 12.42 -4.38
C GLN A 123 -11.04 11.50 -5.62
N GLY A 124 -10.69 10.22 -5.42
CA GLY A 124 -10.32 9.30 -6.49
C GLY A 124 -8.86 9.49 -6.93
N TRP A 125 -8.41 8.71 -7.92
CA TRP A 125 -7.04 8.79 -8.40
C TRP A 125 -6.90 9.81 -9.52
N ALA A 126 -7.80 9.84 -10.50
CA ALA A 126 -7.69 10.76 -11.63
C ALA A 126 -8.32 12.14 -11.34
N SER A 127 -7.57 13.22 -11.44
CA SER A 127 -8.05 14.61 -11.30
C SER A 127 -8.76 15.15 -12.57
N GLY A 128 -9.11 14.27 -13.52
CA GLY A 128 -9.71 14.63 -14.81
C GLY A 128 -9.97 13.41 -15.67
N ASN A 129 -9.74 13.54 -16.98
CA ASN A 129 -9.94 12.49 -17.99
C ASN A 129 -8.62 11.89 -18.49
N THR A 130 -7.55 11.96 -17.71
CA THR A 130 -6.22 11.45 -18.08
C THR A 130 -5.51 10.87 -16.86
N THR A 131 -4.37 10.22 -17.05
CA THR A 131 -3.56 9.53 -16.02
C THR A 131 -2.74 10.50 -15.18
N THR A 132 -3.41 11.49 -14.59
CA THR A 132 -2.86 12.48 -13.66
C THR A 132 -3.75 12.61 -12.46
N GLY A 133 -3.15 12.70 -11.28
CA GLY A 133 -3.84 12.70 -10.00
C GLY A 133 -3.04 13.35 -8.89
N ASN A 134 -3.58 13.31 -7.69
CA ASN A 134 -2.89 13.78 -6.50
C ASN A 134 -1.61 12.97 -6.23
N ASN A 135 -1.62 11.67 -6.51
CA ASN A 135 -0.55 10.75 -6.09
C ASN A 135 0.53 10.59 -7.17
N VAL A 136 0.12 10.67 -8.45
CA VAL A 136 0.98 10.34 -9.59
C VAL A 136 0.58 11.08 -10.86
N TRP A 137 1.59 11.39 -11.65
CA TRP A 137 1.48 11.88 -13.02
C TRP A 137 2.20 10.88 -13.93
N ALA A 138 1.43 10.09 -14.69
CA ALA A 138 1.95 9.01 -15.54
C ALA A 138 1.84 9.36 -17.03
N GLN A 139 2.93 9.15 -17.79
CA GLN A 139 3.08 9.49 -19.21
C GLN A 139 4.10 8.57 -19.89
N ASN A 140 4.14 8.56 -21.23
CA ASN A 140 5.28 7.96 -21.92
C ASN A 140 6.55 8.84 -21.84
N ASN A 141 7.71 8.27 -22.18
CA ASN A 141 8.94 9.06 -22.36
C ASN A 141 9.91 8.49 -23.40
N PRO A 142 9.53 8.38 -24.68
CA PRO A 142 10.35 7.73 -25.70
C PRO A 142 11.71 8.42 -25.96
N SER A 143 11.88 9.68 -25.54
CA SER A 143 13.14 10.42 -25.70
C SER A 143 14.14 10.20 -24.57
N GLY A 144 13.72 9.63 -23.44
CA GLY A 144 14.53 9.55 -22.23
C GLY A 144 14.80 10.89 -21.54
N GLY A 145 14.03 11.93 -21.87
CA GLY A 145 14.19 13.26 -21.31
C GLY A 145 13.72 13.38 -19.86
N ASN A 146 13.83 14.59 -19.30
CA ASN A 146 13.41 14.91 -17.92
C ASN A 146 12.10 15.73 -17.87
N THR A 147 11.52 16.09 -19.01
CA THR A 147 10.26 16.81 -19.09
C THR A 147 9.10 15.83 -19.22
N TRP A 148 8.02 16.03 -18.46
CA TRP A 148 6.88 15.10 -18.46
C TRP A 148 5.53 15.74 -18.79
N LYS A 149 5.32 17.02 -18.44
CA LYS A 149 3.99 17.65 -18.47
C LYS A 149 3.32 17.63 -19.85
N LEU A 150 4.11 17.72 -20.92
CA LEU A 150 3.66 17.72 -22.32
C LEU A 150 3.80 16.35 -23.00
N ASN A 151 4.37 15.34 -22.34
CA ASN A 151 4.48 14.00 -22.90
C ASN A 151 3.09 13.38 -23.05
N HIS A 152 3.02 12.38 -23.94
CA HIS A 152 1.75 11.73 -24.27
C HIS A 152 1.19 10.99 -23.06
N ARG A 153 -0.13 11.15 -22.88
CA ARG A 153 -0.94 10.45 -21.89
C ARG A 153 -2.26 10.06 -22.54
N PRO A 154 -2.81 8.87 -22.24
CA PRO A 154 -4.14 8.53 -22.68
C PRO A 154 -5.14 9.55 -22.12
N THR A 155 -6.12 9.91 -22.94
CA THR A 155 -7.28 10.69 -22.51
C THR A 155 -8.55 9.91 -22.77
N THR A 156 -9.44 9.93 -21.80
CA THR A 156 -10.80 9.39 -21.92
C THR A 156 -11.75 10.52 -22.34
N THR A 157 -12.99 10.19 -22.69
CA THR A 157 -13.99 11.24 -22.93
C THR A 157 -14.17 12.10 -21.67
N ALA A 158 -14.29 13.43 -21.81
CA ALA A 158 -14.21 14.39 -20.71
C ALA A 158 -15.18 14.17 -19.54
N LYS A 159 -16.20 13.32 -19.70
CA LYS A 159 -17.19 12.96 -18.67
C LYS A 159 -17.04 11.55 -18.09
N ALA A 160 -16.26 10.68 -18.71
CA ALA A 160 -16.13 9.28 -18.29
C ALA A 160 -14.67 8.98 -17.95
N LYS A 161 -14.39 8.67 -16.68
CA LYS A 161 -13.08 8.24 -16.20
C LYS A 161 -12.85 6.74 -16.49
N VAL A 162 -13.09 6.33 -17.73
CA VAL A 162 -13.04 4.93 -18.18
C VAL A 162 -11.79 4.73 -19.02
N PHE A 163 -10.74 4.22 -18.39
CA PHE A 163 -9.44 3.93 -18.98
C PHE A 163 -9.40 2.49 -19.49
N ASP A 164 -10.10 2.25 -20.60
CA ASP A 164 -10.19 0.94 -21.26
C ASP A 164 -9.48 0.97 -22.61
N PHE A 165 -8.16 0.75 -22.59
CA PHE A 165 -7.32 0.74 -23.78
C PHE A 165 -6.96 -0.70 -24.20
N PRO A 166 -7.02 -1.03 -25.50
CA PRO A 166 -6.69 -2.37 -25.97
C PRO A 166 -5.19 -2.65 -25.81
N ILE A 167 -4.83 -3.94 -25.73
CA ILE A 167 -3.45 -4.41 -25.74
C ILE A 167 -3.33 -5.64 -26.64
N ASP A 168 -2.28 -5.68 -27.46
CA ASP A 168 -1.91 -6.87 -28.25
C ASP A 168 -0.44 -7.19 -27.96
N LEU A 169 -0.22 -8.14 -27.05
CA LEU A 169 1.12 -8.55 -26.61
C LEU A 169 1.92 -9.29 -27.70
N THR A 170 1.32 -9.57 -28.87
CA THR A 170 2.05 -10.10 -30.03
C THR A 170 2.75 -8.99 -30.83
N LYS A 171 2.47 -7.73 -30.52
CA LYS A 171 3.04 -6.54 -31.16
C LYS A 171 4.12 -5.90 -30.29
N ALA A 172 4.83 -4.93 -30.87
CA ALA A 172 5.84 -4.16 -30.14
C ALA A 172 5.18 -3.30 -29.03
N PRO A 173 5.86 -3.07 -27.89
CA PRO A 173 5.37 -2.25 -26.79
C PRO A 173 4.81 -0.88 -27.16
N SER A 174 5.44 -0.21 -28.13
CA SER A 174 5.01 1.10 -28.62
C SER A 174 3.59 1.11 -29.21
N THR A 175 3.02 -0.05 -29.54
CA THR A 175 1.66 -0.17 -30.08
C THR A 175 0.56 -0.15 -29.02
N TYR A 176 0.90 -0.30 -27.74
CA TYR A 176 -0.04 -0.36 -26.62
C TYR A 176 0.33 0.58 -25.47
N VAL A 177 1.01 1.69 -25.78
CA VAL A 177 1.47 2.69 -24.81
C VAL A 177 0.37 3.23 -23.89
N ASP A 178 -0.86 3.37 -24.38
CA ASP A 178 -1.99 3.85 -23.56
C ASP A 178 -2.38 2.83 -22.47
N ALA A 179 -2.35 1.54 -22.78
CA ALA A 179 -2.58 0.48 -21.81
C ALA A 179 -1.43 0.40 -20.79
N ALA A 180 -0.18 0.58 -21.25
CA ALA A 180 1.01 0.61 -20.39
C ALA A 180 0.97 1.77 -19.39
N ILE A 181 0.73 3.02 -19.86
CA ILE A 181 0.59 4.19 -18.98
C ILE A 181 -0.56 4.00 -17.98
N THR A 182 -1.68 3.40 -18.42
CA THR A 182 -2.82 3.11 -17.55
C THR A 182 -2.47 2.08 -16.46
N GLN A 183 -1.72 1.04 -16.81
CA GLN A 183 -1.23 0.05 -15.83
C GLN A 183 -0.27 0.69 -14.82
N LEU A 184 0.70 1.47 -15.29
CA LEU A 184 1.63 2.19 -14.42
C LEU A 184 0.90 3.12 -13.45
N PHE A 185 -0.05 3.91 -13.96
CA PHE A 185 -0.89 4.79 -13.15
C PHE A 185 -1.67 4.00 -12.09
N TYR A 186 -2.29 2.88 -12.47
CA TYR A 186 -3.03 2.02 -11.54
C TYR A 186 -2.13 1.44 -10.44
N THR A 187 -0.97 0.90 -10.80
CA THR A 187 -0.08 0.24 -9.83
C THR A 187 0.55 1.25 -8.86
N VAL A 188 1.00 2.42 -9.35
CA VAL A 188 1.54 3.48 -8.48
C VAL A 188 0.50 4.00 -7.50
N ASN A 189 -0.75 4.24 -7.94
CA ASN A 189 -1.82 4.65 -7.01
C ASN A 189 -2.18 3.54 -6.01
N THR A 190 -2.14 2.27 -6.44
CA THR A 190 -2.36 1.12 -5.54
C THR A 190 -1.29 1.10 -4.44
N MET A 191 -0.03 1.33 -4.80
CA MET A 191 1.08 1.40 -3.84
C MET A 191 0.96 2.62 -2.91
N HIS A 192 0.56 3.78 -3.44
CA HIS A 192 0.26 4.96 -2.64
C HIS A 192 -0.80 4.66 -1.59
N ASP A 193 -1.98 4.19 -2.00
CA ASP A 193 -3.11 3.98 -1.09
C ASP A 193 -2.80 2.91 -0.05
N LEU A 194 -2.14 1.83 -0.47
CA LEU A 194 -1.73 0.77 0.45
C LEU A 194 -0.72 1.30 1.47
N SER A 195 0.36 1.92 1.03
CA SER A 195 1.39 2.43 1.95
C SER A 195 0.84 3.52 2.88
N PHE A 196 -0.11 4.34 2.44
CA PHE A 196 -0.82 5.31 3.27
C PHE A 196 -1.58 4.62 4.42
N ILE A 197 -2.34 3.56 4.13
CA ILE A 197 -3.07 2.76 5.13
C ILE A 197 -2.11 2.20 6.19
N TYR A 198 -0.89 1.83 5.80
CA TYR A 198 0.15 1.31 6.70
C TYR A 198 1.07 2.40 7.29
N GLY A 199 0.70 3.67 7.13
CA GLY A 199 1.31 4.79 7.84
C GLY A 199 2.39 5.56 7.09
N PHE A 200 2.55 5.36 5.78
CA PHE A 200 3.27 6.28 4.89
C PHE A 200 2.31 7.40 4.46
N THR A 201 1.97 8.25 5.44
CA THR A 201 1.06 9.38 5.29
C THR A 201 1.81 10.65 4.89
N GLU A 202 1.07 11.73 4.69
CA GLU A 202 1.60 13.08 4.41
C GLU A 202 2.64 13.52 5.45
N ALA A 203 2.38 13.31 6.74
CA ALA A 203 3.33 13.62 7.82
C ALA A 203 4.61 12.76 7.77
N ALA A 204 4.52 11.57 7.17
CA ALA A 204 5.64 10.65 6.96
C ALA A 204 6.33 10.87 5.60
N GLY A 205 5.98 11.94 4.87
CA GLY A 205 6.62 12.32 3.61
C GLY A 205 6.25 11.41 2.45
N ASN A 206 4.96 11.09 2.30
CA ASN A 206 4.47 10.41 1.12
C ASN A 206 4.51 11.31 -0.13
N PHE A 207 4.07 10.79 -1.27
CA PHE A 207 4.09 11.51 -2.56
C PHE A 207 2.67 11.98 -2.90
N GLN A 208 2.39 13.26 -2.69
CA GLN A 208 1.10 13.88 -2.99
C GLN A 208 1.28 15.31 -3.51
N ASP A 209 0.50 15.72 -4.52
CA ASP A 209 0.47 17.11 -4.98
C ASP A 209 -0.14 18.02 -3.89
N GLU A 210 -1.22 17.57 -3.27
CA GLU A 210 -1.88 18.24 -2.15
C GLU A 210 -1.95 17.31 -0.93
N ASN A 211 -1.50 17.82 0.22
CA ASN A 211 -1.59 17.14 1.51
C ASN A 211 -2.82 17.64 2.26
N TYR A 212 -3.88 16.84 2.31
CA TYR A 212 -5.17 17.24 2.85
C TYR A 212 -5.15 17.40 4.39
N SER A 213 -4.24 16.71 5.10
CA SER A 213 -4.06 16.95 6.55
C SER A 213 -3.31 18.24 6.87
N GLY A 214 -2.66 18.88 5.88
CA GLY A 214 -1.76 20.01 6.09
C GLY A 214 -0.42 19.66 6.77
N GLN A 215 -0.09 18.37 6.93
CA GLN A 215 1.21 17.91 7.41
C GLN A 215 2.14 17.56 6.24
N GLY A 216 3.45 17.46 6.50
CA GLY A 216 4.46 17.19 5.46
C GLY A 216 4.59 18.31 4.43
N LYS A 217 5.22 18.01 3.30
CA LYS A 217 5.36 18.94 2.17
C LYS A 217 4.80 18.32 0.89
N GLY A 218 3.63 18.78 0.47
CA GLY A 218 3.05 18.37 -0.81
C GLY A 218 3.76 19.02 -2.01
N GLY A 219 3.12 18.93 -3.17
CA GLY A 219 3.66 19.35 -4.46
C GLY A 219 4.64 18.31 -5.01
N ASP A 220 4.50 17.04 -4.60
CA ASP A 220 5.54 16.04 -4.78
C ASP A 220 5.03 14.67 -5.23
N TYR A 221 3.89 14.65 -5.94
CA TYR A 221 3.41 13.45 -6.65
C TYR A 221 4.53 12.73 -7.42
N VAL A 222 4.38 11.43 -7.63
CA VAL A 222 5.32 10.65 -8.44
C VAL A 222 5.20 11.02 -9.91
N VAL A 223 6.31 11.40 -10.55
CA VAL A 223 6.43 11.47 -12.01
C VAL A 223 6.77 10.08 -12.52
N ALA A 224 5.83 9.44 -13.22
CA ALA A 224 5.98 8.05 -13.66
C ALA A 224 6.10 7.96 -15.19
N PHE A 225 7.28 7.61 -15.68
CA PHE A 225 7.57 7.47 -17.11
C PHE A 225 7.42 6.02 -17.55
N ALA A 226 6.37 5.75 -18.32
CA ALA A 226 6.16 4.49 -19.04
C ALA A 226 7.02 4.44 -20.30
N GLN A 227 7.50 3.24 -20.64
CA GLN A 227 8.33 2.98 -21.82
C GLN A 227 9.43 4.05 -22.01
N ASP A 228 10.13 4.39 -20.93
CA ASP A 228 11.15 5.44 -20.92
C ASP A 228 12.34 5.03 -21.82
N GLY A 229 12.71 5.91 -22.74
CA GLY A 229 13.77 5.67 -23.73
C GLY A 229 15.19 5.92 -23.21
N SER A 230 15.39 6.26 -21.94
CA SER A 230 16.72 6.44 -21.35
C SER A 230 17.45 5.13 -21.07
N GLY A 231 16.76 3.99 -21.12
CA GLY A 231 17.34 2.67 -20.86
C GLY A 231 16.48 1.52 -21.38
N THR A 232 16.99 0.31 -21.20
CA THR A 232 16.29 -0.96 -21.40
C THR A 232 16.67 -1.92 -20.27
N ASP A 233 15.90 -2.99 -20.12
CA ASP A 233 16.26 -4.14 -19.26
C ASP A 233 16.50 -3.76 -17.79
N ASN A 234 15.76 -2.75 -17.31
CA ASN A 234 15.86 -2.20 -15.96
C ASN A 234 14.63 -1.35 -15.61
N ALA A 235 14.65 -0.72 -14.44
CA ALA A 235 13.82 0.42 -14.05
C ALA A 235 14.63 1.29 -13.07
N ASN A 236 14.07 2.39 -12.56
CA ASN A 236 14.63 3.11 -11.42
C ASN A 236 13.62 4.08 -10.81
N PHE A 237 13.88 4.45 -9.56
CA PHE A 237 13.14 5.47 -8.83
C PHE A 237 14.09 6.47 -8.16
N ALA A 238 14.00 7.74 -8.54
CA ALA A 238 14.70 8.82 -7.84
C ALA A 238 13.85 9.32 -6.67
N THR A 239 14.44 9.36 -5.46
CA THR A 239 13.75 9.81 -4.25
C THR A 239 14.41 11.05 -3.66
N PRO A 240 14.04 12.26 -4.07
CA PRO A 240 14.46 13.47 -3.38
C PRO A 240 13.69 13.64 -2.05
N PRO A 241 14.17 14.51 -1.14
CA PRO A 241 13.47 14.82 0.10
C PRO A 241 12.04 15.34 -0.10
N ASP A 242 11.21 15.21 0.93
CA ASP A 242 9.81 15.63 0.99
C ASP A 242 9.55 17.02 0.40
N GLY A 243 8.51 17.14 -0.43
CA GLY A 243 8.19 18.33 -1.22
C GLY A 243 8.88 18.42 -2.59
N GLN A 244 9.51 17.33 -3.05
CA GLN A 244 10.06 17.20 -4.40
C GLN A 244 9.62 15.88 -5.02
N HIS A 245 9.22 15.94 -6.29
CA HIS A 245 8.68 14.77 -7.00
C HIS A 245 9.63 13.56 -6.97
N GLY A 246 9.11 12.42 -6.53
CA GLY A 246 9.71 11.13 -6.88
C GLY A 246 9.64 10.91 -8.39
N VAL A 247 10.65 10.30 -8.99
CA VAL A 247 10.68 10.05 -10.45
C VAL A 247 10.91 8.57 -10.71
N MET A 248 9.86 7.89 -11.20
CA MET A 248 9.91 6.50 -11.62
C MET A 248 10.11 6.41 -13.14
N ARG A 249 11.04 5.55 -13.57
CA ARG A 249 11.28 5.24 -14.98
C ARG A 249 11.16 3.75 -15.22
N MET A 250 10.16 3.36 -16.00
CA MET A 250 9.95 1.98 -16.42
C MET A 250 10.48 1.79 -17.83
N TYR A 251 11.23 0.71 -18.06
CA TYR A 251 11.84 0.46 -19.37
C TYR A 251 11.24 -0.74 -20.09
N ILE A 252 11.50 -0.76 -21.39
CA ILE A 252 11.28 -1.93 -22.24
C ILE A 252 12.40 -2.96 -22.02
N TRP A 253 12.03 -4.22 -22.00
CA TRP A 253 12.92 -5.37 -21.88
C TRP A 253 13.07 -6.09 -23.21
N THR A 254 14.32 -6.44 -23.56
CA THR A 254 14.76 -6.83 -24.91
C THR A 254 15.22 -8.28 -25.02
N ASP A 255 15.18 -9.03 -23.91
CA ASP A 255 15.54 -10.45 -23.85
C ASP A 255 14.50 -11.41 -24.47
N THR A 256 13.35 -10.88 -24.90
CA THR A 256 12.25 -11.67 -25.48
C THR A 256 11.83 -11.17 -26.86
N LYS A 257 11.10 -11.99 -27.62
CA LYS A 257 10.49 -11.60 -28.90
C LYS A 257 8.97 -11.85 -28.90
N PRO A 258 8.13 -10.81 -29.05
CA PRO A 258 8.48 -9.39 -29.03
C PRO A 258 9.11 -8.97 -27.68
N ASN A 259 9.74 -7.79 -27.66
CA ASN A 259 10.18 -7.13 -26.43
C ASN A 259 9.00 -7.02 -25.46
N ARG A 260 9.28 -7.12 -24.16
CA ARG A 260 8.27 -7.03 -23.10
C ARG A 260 8.34 -5.68 -22.42
N ASP A 261 7.21 -5.26 -21.87
CA ASP A 261 7.05 -3.94 -21.29
C ASP A 261 7.10 -4.04 -19.76
N GLY A 262 8.06 -3.34 -19.14
CA GLY A 262 8.21 -3.28 -17.68
C GLY A 262 6.99 -2.69 -16.97
N ASP A 263 6.22 -1.85 -17.68
CA ASP A 263 4.97 -1.28 -17.16
C ASP A 263 3.88 -2.33 -16.91
N LEU A 264 4.07 -3.58 -17.34
CA LEU A 264 3.13 -4.69 -17.14
C LEU A 264 3.60 -5.71 -16.08
N GLU A 265 4.76 -5.50 -15.45
CA GLU A 265 5.25 -6.33 -14.36
C GLU A 265 5.10 -5.57 -13.04
N GLN A 266 4.08 -5.93 -12.26
CA GLN A 266 3.71 -5.17 -11.06
C GLN A 266 4.76 -5.28 -9.96
N ASP A 267 5.48 -6.40 -9.85
CA ASP A 267 6.56 -6.54 -8.87
C ASP A 267 7.70 -5.54 -9.07
N ILE A 268 8.07 -5.21 -10.31
CA ILE A 268 9.05 -4.16 -10.63
C ILE A 268 8.49 -2.78 -10.24
N ILE A 269 7.24 -2.46 -10.58
CA ILE A 269 6.66 -1.15 -10.23
C ILE A 269 6.57 -0.99 -8.69
N ALA A 270 6.17 -2.05 -7.99
CA ALA A 270 6.11 -2.07 -6.52
C ALA A 270 7.51 -1.95 -5.90
N HIS A 271 8.51 -2.60 -6.48
CA HIS A 271 9.91 -2.46 -6.10
C HIS A 271 10.36 -1.00 -6.23
N GLU A 272 10.16 -0.38 -7.40
CA GLU A 272 10.56 1.01 -7.63
C GLU A 272 9.87 1.99 -6.68
N TYR A 273 8.56 1.84 -6.47
CA TYR A 273 7.83 2.71 -5.52
C TYR A 273 8.36 2.54 -4.08
N THR A 274 8.81 1.34 -3.72
CA THR A 274 9.33 1.05 -2.39
C THR A 274 10.71 1.67 -2.14
N HIS A 275 11.50 1.98 -3.18
CA HIS A 275 12.65 2.89 -3.01
C HIS A 275 12.20 4.26 -2.51
N GLY A 276 11.09 4.78 -3.04
CA GLY A 276 10.45 6.01 -2.57
C GLY A 276 10.08 5.92 -1.08
N ILE A 277 9.40 4.85 -0.69
CA ILE A 277 8.98 4.61 0.70
C ILE A 277 10.20 4.53 1.63
N SER A 278 11.16 3.64 1.32
CA SER A 278 12.29 3.35 2.21
C SER A 278 13.23 4.55 2.39
N ASN A 279 13.50 5.32 1.33
CA ASN A 279 14.31 6.53 1.40
C ASN A 279 13.62 7.68 2.14
N ARG A 280 12.30 7.87 1.98
CA ARG A 280 11.56 8.91 2.72
C ARG A 280 11.40 8.58 4.20
N LEU A 281 11.23 7.31 4.54
CA LEU A 281 11.06 6.88 5.93
C LEU A 281 12.38 6.81 6.70
N THR A 282 13.46 6.32 6.08
CA THR A 282 14.76 6.12 6.75
C THR A 282 15.47 7.44 7.00
N GLY A 283 15.74 7.78 8.27
CA GLY A 283 16.34 9.08 8.62
C GLY A 283 15.35 10.25 8.57
N GLY A 284 14.10 9.99 8.21
CA GLY A 284 12.99 10.92 8.17
C GLY A 284 12.82 11.69 6.85
N PRO A 285 11.64 12.25 6.58
CA PRO A 285 11.24 12.74 5.25
C PRO A 285 12.14 13.82 4.63
N ALA A 286 12.83 14.57 5.46
CA ALA A 286 13.71 15.66 5.03
C ALA A 286 15.10 15.20 4.60
N ASN A 287 15.47 13.93 4.81
CA ASN A 287 16.80 13.40 4.54
C ASN A 287 16.73 12.05 3.83
N THR A 288 17.06 12.05 2.53
CA THR A 288 17.08 10.84 1.70
C THR A 288 18.49 10.28 1.49
N ASP A 289 19.51 10.80 2.19
CA ASP A 289 20.91 10.34 2.08
C ASP A 289 21.20 9.19 3.06
N CYS A 290 20.20 8.34 3.31
CA CYS A 290 20.24 7.36 4.40
C CYS A 290 20.29 5.90 3.94
N LEU A 291 20.20 5.63 2.64
CA LEU A 291 20.30 4.30 2.03
C LEU A 291 21.17 4.35 0.77
N ASN A 292 22.39 4.90 0.89
CA ASN A 292 23.16 5.32 -0.28
C ASN A 292 23.84 4.18 -1.05
N ASP A 293 24.68 3.39 -0.37
CA ASP A 293 25.56 2.40 -1.00
C ASP A 293 25.90 1.28 0.00
N GLY A 294 26.52 0.20 -0.46
CA GLY A 294 26.95 -0.93 0.36
C GLY A 294 25.77 -1.59 1.07
N GLU A 295 25.96 -1.89 2.36
CA GLU A 295 24.94 -2.55 3.19
C GLU A 295 23.63 -1.71 3.30
N PRO A 296 23.67 -0.38 3.57
CA PRO A 296 22.48 0.47 3.50
C PRO A 296 21.78 0.48 2.13
N GLY A 297 22.53 0.68 1.04
CA GLY A 297 21.97 0.71 -0.32
C GLY A 297 21.33 -0.62 -0.71
N GLY A 298 22.00 -1.73 -0.37
CA GLY A 298 21.45 -3.06 -0.58
C GLY A 298 20.21 -3.35 0.27
N MET A 299 20.09 -2.81 1.48
CA MET A 299 18.80 -2.90 2.17
C MET A 299 17.69 -2.13 1.46
N GLY A 300 18.01 -1.02 0.79
CA GLY A 300 17.11 -0.34 -0.15
C GLY A 300 16.50 -1.30 -1.16
N GLU A 301 17.36 -2.00 -1.90
CA GLU A 301 16.98 -3.07 -2.85
C GLU A 301 16.14 -4.18 -2.19
N GLY A 302 16.57 -4.63 -1.00
CA GLY A 302 15.92 -5.74 -0.30
C GLY A 302 14.55 -5.41 0.29
N TRP A 303 14.33 -4.18 0.78
CA TRP A 303 12.98 -3.76 1.18
C TRP A 303 12.05 -3.70 -0.03
N SER A 304 12.57 -3.21 -1.16
CA SER A 304 11.82 -3.12 -2.40
C SER A 304 11.35 -4.48 -2.89
N ASP A 305 12.24 -5.47 -2.93
CA ASP A 305 11.86 -6.85 -3.22
C ASP A 305 10.92 -7.44 -2.16
N ALA A 306 11.19 -7.23 -0.87
CA ALA A 306 10.36 -7.77 0.22
C ALA A 306 8.89 -7.28 0.14
N VAL A 307 8.67 -5.99 -0.13
CA VAL A 307 7.32 -5.45 -0.31
C VAL A 307 6.68 -6.03 -1.57
N ALA A 308 7.39 -6.05 -2.70
CA ALA A 308 6.88 -6.63 -3.94
C ALA A 308 6.49 -8.11 -3.79
N ILE A 309 7.31 -8.91 -3.09
CA ILE A 309 7.02 -10.32 -2.76
C ILE A 309 5.77 -10.43 -1.90
N LEU A 310 5.65 -9.60 -0.86
CA LEU A 310 4.51 -9.65 0.07
C LEU A 310 3.18 -9.39 -0.64
N LEU A 311 3.16 -8.54 -1.67
CA LEU A 311 1.98 -8.27 -2.50
C LEU A 311 1.57 -9.45 -3.39
N ARG A 312 2.50 -10.39 -3.65
CA ARG A 312 2.28 -11.57 -4.49
C ARG A 312 1.85 -12.81 -3.70
N ILE A 313 1.89 -12.76 -2.37
CA ILE A 313 1.42 -13.83 -1.50
C ILE A 313 -0.11 -13.94 -1.61
N ARG A 314 -0.59 -15.13 -1.98
CA ARG A 314 -2.01 -15.45 -2.12
C ARG A 314 -2.52 -16.25 -0.92
N PRO A 315 -3.82 -16.20 -0.59
CA PRO A 315 -4.38 -16.95 0.54
C PRO A 315 -4.13 -18.47 0.53
N SER A 316 -3.88 -19.06 -0.65
CA SER A 316 -3.61 -20.49 -0.81
C SER A 316 -2.13 -20.87 -0.76
N ASP A 317 -1.22 -19.89 -0.69
CA ASP A 317 0.21 -20.15 -0.72
C ASP A 317 0.70 -20.70 0.62
N THR A 318 1.83 -21.39 0.57
CA THR A 318 2.48 -22.03 1.72
C THR A 318 3.97 -21.65 1.75
N PRO A 319 4.69 -21.89 2.87
CA PRO A 319 6.13 -21.63 2.95
C PRO A 319 6.99 -22.33 1.88
N SER A 320 6.47 -23.37 1.22
CA SER A 320 7.17 -24.05 0.12
C SER A 320 7.08 -23.32 -1.23
N ARG A 321 6.37 -22.19 -1.29
CA ARG A 321 6.31 -21.38 -2.51
C ARG A 321 7.66 -20.70 -2.71
N ASP A 322 8.22 -20.86 -3.89
CA ASP A 322 9.35 -20.06 -4.35
C ASP A 322 8.82 -18.89 -5.20
N ILE A 323 9.44 -17.71 -5.06
CA ILE A 323 9.06 -16.50 -5.79
C ILE A 323 10.29 -15.97 -6.54
N ILE A 324 10.12 -15.65 -7.82
CA ILE A 324 11.15 -15.01 -8.66
C ILE A 324 10.67 -13.65 -9.15
N MET A 325 11.58 -12.69 -9.19
CA MET A 325 11.30 -11.30 -9.59
C MET A 325 11.51 -11.11 -11.10
N GLY A 326 10.66 -10.29 -11.72
CA GLY A 326 10.80 -9.89 -13.13
C GLY A 326 10.70 -11.05 -14.12
N GLU A 327 9.98 -12.13 -13.75
CA GLU A 327 9.91 -13.35 -14.55
C GLU A 327 9.29 -13.10 -15.92
N TYR A 328 8.21 -12.30 -15.98
CA TYR A 328 7.58 -12.06 -17.26
C TYR A 328 8.50 -11.25 -18.16
N VAL A 329 9.10 -10.14 -17.75
CA VAL A 329 9.93 -9.33 -18.64
C VAL A 329 11.25 -10.00 -19.04
N TYR A 330 11.89 -10.75 -18.14
CA TYR A 330 13.22 -11.32 -18.36
C TYR A 330 13.20 -12.79 -18.80
N GLY A 331 12.08 -13.51 -18.58
CA GLY A 331 11.92 -14.94 -18.89
C GLY A 331 12.62 -15.88 -17.91
N LYS A 332 13.29 -15.33 -16.90
CA LYS A 332 13.92 -16.01 -15.75
C LYS A 332 14.01 -15.00 -14.60
N SER A 333 14.53 -15.42 -13.44
CA SER A 333 14.79 -14.50 -12.32
C SER A 333 15.84 -13.44 -12.68
N ILE A 334 15.59 -12.18 -12.31
CA ILE A 334 16.60 -11.10 -12.32
C ILE A 334 17.56 -11.16 -11.11
N ARG A 335 17.23 -11.97 -10.10
CA ARG A 335 18.04 -12.24 -8.90
C ARG A 335 18.79 -13.57 -9.03
N ASN A 336 19.88 -13.76 -8.28
CA ASN A 336 20.73 -14.95 -8.36
C ASN A 336 20.00 -16.22 -7.93
N TYR A 337 19.11 -16.10 -6.94
CA TYR A 337 18.32 -17.20 -6.40
C TYR A 337 16.83 -16.81 -6.32
N PRO A 338 15.91 -17.78 -6.47
CA PRO A 338 14.53 -17.58 -6.06
C PRO A 338 14.44 -17.27 -4.57
N TYR A 339 13.47 -16.45 -4.18
CA TYR A 339 13.08 -16.28 -2.79
C TYR A 339 12.41 -17.55 -2.29
N SER A 340 13.02 -18.20 -1.29
CA SER A 340 12.66 -19.55 -0.90
C SER A 340 12.98 -19.83 0.56
N THR A 341 12.05 -20.45 1.29
CA THR A 341 12.34 -20.96 2.64
C THR A 341 13.24 -22.21 2.62
N ASN A 342 13.63 -22.72 1.46
CA ASN A 342 14.53 -23.86 1.32
C ASN A 342 15.99 -23.40 1.14
N LEU A 343 16.84 -23.70 2.12
CA LEU A 343 18.28 -23.38 2.11
C LEU A 343 19.07 -24.04 0.96
N THR A 344 18.50 -25.04 0.29
CA THR A 344 19.11 -25.62 -0.92
C THR A 344 18.78 -24.79 -2.16
N THR A 345 17.57 -24.24 -2.24
CA THR A 345 17.15 -23.36 -3.35
C THR A 345 17.83 -22.00 -3.22
N ASN A 346 17.82 -21.43 -2.02
CA ASN A 346 18.51 -20.17 -1.71
C ASN A 346 19.43 -20.34 -0.48
N PRO A 347 20.75 -20.52 -0.69
CA PRO A 347 21.72 -20.81 0.37
C PRO A 347 22.25 -19.54 1.07
N THR A 348 21.75 -18.35 0.75
CA THR A 348 22.29 -17.10 1.27
C THR A 348 22.07 -16.96 2.78
N THR A 349 23.12 -16.54 3.48
CA THR A 349 23.12 -16.23 4.92
C THR A 349 23.88 -14.93 5.16
N TYR A 350 23.76 -14.32 6.34
CA TYR A 350 24.39 -13.04 6.69
C TYR A 350 25.91 -13.00 6.38
N SER A 351 26.62 -14.11 6.57
CA SER A 351 28.05 -14.20 6.26
C SER A 351 28.40 -14.01 4.78
N TYR A 352 27.42 -14.14 3.86
CA TYR A 352 27.62 -13.88 2.43
C TYR A 352 28.00 -12.43 2.14
N LEU A 353 27.62 -11.46 2.98
CA LEU A 353 28.07 -10.06 2.86
C LEU A 353 29.58 -9.89 2.86
N GLY A 354 30.32 -10.86 3.42
CA GLY A 354 31.79 -10.86 3.41
C GLY A 354 32.40 -11.37 2.09
N ARG A 355 31.57 -11.84 1.15
CA ARG A 355 32.04 -12.43 -0.11
C ARG A 355 32.17 -11.37 -1.21
N VAL A 356 33.06 -11.65 -2.16
CA VAL A 356 33.35 -10.74 -3.27
C VAL A 356 32.19 -10.62 -4.27
N ASP A 357 31.32 -11.63 -4.33
CA ASP A 357 30.13 -11.66 -5.17
C ASP A 357 28.92 -10.94 -4.55
N TYR A 358 29.03 -10.45 -3.32
CA TYR A 358 28.00 -9.68 -2.59
C TYR A 358 28.50 -8.27 -2.21
N GLN A 359 29.12 -7.58 -3.17
CA GLN A 359 29.57 -6.18 -3.02
C GLN A 359 28.66 -5.17 -3.72
N GLU A 360 27.79 -5.65 -4.61
CA GLU A 360 26.87 -4.84 -5.39
C GLU A 360 25.49 -4.82 -4.68
N VAL A 361 24.79 -3.68 -4.72
CA VAL A 361 23.61 -3.43 -3.88
C VAL A 361 22.46 -4.39 -4.17
N HIS A 362 22.23 -4.81 -5.41
CA HIS A 362 21.17 -5.77 -5.73
C HIS A 362 21.51 -7.16 -5.18
N ALA A 363 22.77 -7.58 -5.25
CA ALA A 363 23.23 -8.83 -4.63
C ALA A 363 23.10 -8.79 -3.09
N ILE A 364 23.43 -7.67 -2.46
CA ILE A 364 23.19 -7.46 -1.02
C ILE A 364 21.69 -7.51 -0.71
N GLY A 365 20.87 -6.87 -1.54
CA GLY A 365 19.43 -6.73 -1.36
C GLY A 365 18.66 -8.03 -1.48
N GLU A 366 19.01 -8.90 -2.44
CA GLU A 366 18.36 -10.21 -2.52
C GLU A 366 18.55 -11.03 -1.24
N MET A 367 19.69 -10.89 -0.56
CA MET A 367 19.89 -11.59 0.70
C MET A 367 19.08 -10.93 1.84
N TRP A 368 18.96 -9.60 1.88
CA TRP A 368 18.07 -8.93 2.84
C TRP A 368 16.61 -9.33 2.65
N ALA A 369 16.11 -9.26 1.40
CA ALA A 369 14.76 -9.67 1.04
C ALA A 369 14.51 -11.13 1.38
N GLU A 370 15.49 -12.01 1.18
CA GLU A 370 15.40 -13.42 1.55
C GLU A 370 15.33 -13.63 3.08
N MET A 371 16.06 -12.86 3.89
CA MET A 371 15.87 -12.87 5.35
C MET A 371 14.46 -12.42 5.73
N LEU A 372 13.94 -11.39 5.07
CA LEU A 372 12.57 -10.91 5.29
C LEU A 372 11.52 -11.93 4.81
N TYR A 373 11.82 -12.71 3.76
CA TYR A 373 10.97 -13.79 3.27
C TYR A 373 10.78 -14.90 4.32
N GLU A 374 11.85 -15.26 5.03
CA GLU A 374 11.75 -16.18 6.17
C GLU A 374 10.89 -15.59 7.30
N VAL A 375 11.09 -14.31 7.63
CA VAL A 375 10.29 -13.62 8.66
C VAL A 375 8.81 -13.57 8.26
N MET A 376 8.50 -13.28 6.99
CA MET A 376 7.14 -13.30 6.43
C MET A 376 6.47 -14.64 6.70
N TRP A 377 7.09 -15.74 6.29
CA TRP A 377 6.46 -17.06 6.40
C TRP A 377 6.29 -17.51 7.85
N VAL A 378 7.25 -17.23 8.73
CA VAL A 378 7.08 -17.58 10.16
C VAL A 378 5.98 -16.73 10.82
N LEU A 379 5.80 -15.46 10.40
CA LEU A 379 4.68 -14.64 10.85
C LEU A 379 3.34 -15.13 10.30
N ILE A 380 3.30 -15.53 9.03
CA ILE A 380 2.12 -16.07 8.34
C ILE A 380 1.71 -17.41 8.94
N ASP A 381 2.63 -18.33 9.19
CA ASP A 381 2.32 -19.62 9.81
C ASP A 381 1.65 -19.45 11.18
N LYS A 382 2.01 -18.38 11.89
CA LYS A 382 1.45 -18.07 13.20
C LYS A 382 0.13 -17.33 13.15
N ASN A 383 -0.01 -16.36 12.26
CA ASN A 383 -1.10 -15.37 12.30
C ASN A 383 -2.06 -15.48 11.08
N GLY A 384 -1.74 -16.32 10.11
CA GLY A 384 -2.48 -16.50 8.86
C GLY A 384 -2.18 -15.44 7.80
N ILE A 385 -2.72 -15.66 6.60
CA ILE A 385 -2.66 -14.72 5.47
C ILE A 385 -3.92 -13.85 5.51
N ALA A 386 -3.78 -12.54 5.26
CA ALA A 386 -4.91 -11.64 5.06
C ALA A 386 -5.56 -11.90 3.70
N ASP A 387 -6.90 -11.89 3.64
CA ASP A 387 -7.62 -11.99 2.35
C ASP A 387 -7.36 -10.78 1.46
N ASP A 388 -7.17 -9.61 2.07
CA ASP A 388 -6.83 -8.36 1.40
C ASP A 388 -5.96 -7.49 2.32
N LEU A 389 -4.79 -7.05 1.84
CA LEU A 389 -3.91 -6.16 2.60
C LEU A 389 -4.55 -4.78 2.83
N PHE A 390 -5.47 -4.32 1.97
CA PHE A 390 -6.18 -3.05 2.14
C PHE A 390 -7.17 -3.06 3.31
N ALA A 391 -7.57 -4.25 3.80
CA ALA A 391 -8.39 -4.36 5.00
C ALA A 391 -7.63 -3.99 6.29
N HIS A 392 -6.29 -3.90 6.22
CA HIS A 392 -5.43 -3.59 7.37
C HIS A 392 -5.69 -4.50 8.59
N ASP A 393 -5.96 -5.78 8.34
CA ASP A 393 -6.23 -6.74 9.43
C ASP A 393 -4.92 -7.13 10.14
N LEU A 394 -4.53 -6.32 11.13
CA LEU A 394 -3.34 -6.53 11.97
C LEU A 394 -3.41 -7.78 12.86
N THR A 395 -4.42 -8.64 12.72
CA THR A 395 -4.40 -10.00 13.26
C THR A 395 -3.70 -11.00 12.33
N LYS A 396 -3.43 -10.62 11.08
CA LYS A 396 -2.85 -11.48 10.03
C LYS A 396 -1.36 -11.24 9.84
N GLY A 397 -0.62 -12.30 9.55
CA GLY A 397 0.83 -12.28 9.42
C GLY A 397 1.31 -11.39 8.27
N THR A 398 0.60 -11.39 7.14
CA THR A 398 0.94 -10.52 6.00
C THR A 398 0.76 -9.04 6.32
N SER A 399 -0.35 -8.65 6.96
CA SER A 399 -0.60 -7.27 7.38
C SER A 399 0.35 -6.83 8.50
N ILE A 400 0.61 -7.70 9.49
CA ILE A 400 1.62 -7.43 10.52
C ILE A 400 2.98 -7.19 9.86
N MET A 401 3.38 -8.03 8.90
CA MET A 401 4.65 -7.88 8.20
C MET A 401 4.75 -6.54 7.48
N LEU A 402 3.75 -6.15 6.70
CA LEU A 402 3.79 -4.87 5.99
C LEU A 402 3.87 -3.68 6.97
N GLN A 403 3.11 -3.71 8.07
CA GLN A 403 3.14 -2.67 9.10
C GLN A 403 4.53 -2.55 9.73
N ILE A 404 5.13 -3.66 10.17
CA ILE A 404 6.44 -3.62 10.83
C ILE A 404 7.56 -3.24 9.86
N LEU A 405 7.45 -3.53 8.56
CA LEU A 405 8.43 -3.08 7.56
C LEU A 405 8.47 -1.54 7.49
N LEU A 406 7.31 -0.90 7.31
CA LEU A 406 7.23 0.56 7.24
C LEU A 406 7.63 1.22 8.57
N ASP A 407 7.23 0.64 9.70
CA ASP A 407 7.59 1.18 11.00
C ASP A 407 9.06 0.98 11.35
N ALA A 408 9.69 -0.13 10.91
CA ALA A 408 11.12 -0.33 11.07
C ALA A 408 11.94 0.69 10.30
N MET A 409 11.54 1.04 9.07
CA MET A 409 12.19 2.09 8.29
C MET A 409 12.15 3.44 9.01
N LYS A 410 11.07 3.75 9.73
CA LYS A 410 10.96 4.98 10.57
C LYS A 410 11.86 4.94 11.81
N LEU A 411 12.12 3.75 12.36
CA LEU A 411 12.82 3.56 13.62
C LEU A 411 14.34 3.39 13.47
N GLN A 412 14.79 2.82 12.34
CA GLN A 412 16.19 2.54 12.12
C GLN A 412 17.02 3.82 11.94
N PRO A 413 18.32 3.80 12.28
CA PRO A 413 19.19 4.95 12.05
C PRO A 413 19.42 5.19 10.55
N CYS A 414 19.89 6.39 10.23
CA CYS A 414 20.41 6.70 8.90
C CYS A 414 21.65 5.83 8.58
N ASN A 415 21.73 5.31 7.35
CA ASN A 415 22.73 4.33 6.90
C ASN A 415 22.85 3.12 7.85
N PRO A 416 21.75 2.36 8.04
CA PRO A 416 21.74 1.24 8.97
C PRO A 416 22.58 0.06 8.44
N THR A 417 22.98 -0.82 9.36
CA THR A 417 23.40 -2.20 9.04
C THR A 417 22.20 -3.14 9.10
N PHE A 418 22.32 -4.38 8.61
CA PHE A 418 21.30 -5.43 8.74
C PHE A 418 20.94 -5.68 10.20
N ILE A 419 21.94 -5.62 11.11
CA ILE A 419 21.72 -5.74 12.55
C ILE A 419 20.84 -4.58 13.05
N ASN A 420 21.11 -3.35 12.61
CA ASN A 420 20.26 -2.21 13.00
C ASN A 420 18.84 -2.34 12.47
N ALA A 421 18.67 -2.74 11.20
CA ALA A 421 17.36 -2.90 10.59
C ALA A 421 16.56 -4.06 11.23
N ARG A 422 17.20 -5.20 11.52
CA ARG A 422 16.60 -6.30 12.29
C ARG A 422 16.11 -5.83 13.66
N ASP A 423 16.95 -5.10 14.38
CA ASP A 423 16.60 -4.61 15.71
C ASP A 423 15.46 -3.58 15.63
N ALA A 424 15.41 -2.76 14.58
CA ALA A 424 14.29 -1.86 14.30
C ALA A 424 12.99 -2.63 13.99
N ILE A 425 13.05 -3.74 13.25
CA ILE A 425 11.88 -4.62 13.00
C ILE A 425 11.36 -5.24 14.31
N LEU A 426 12.26 -5.70 15.18
CA LEU A 426 11.89 -6.20 16.51
C LEU A 426 11.27 -5.10 17.38
N GLN A 427 11.79 -3.87 17.31
CA GLN A 427 11.23 -2.72 18.02
C GLN A 427 9.87 -2.31 17.46
N ALA A 428 9.70 -2.31 16.14
CA ALA A 428 8.42 -2.06 15.48
C ALA A 428 7.36 -3.07 15.93
N GLU A 429 7.70 -4.37 15.94
CA GLU A 429 6.79 -5.41 16.41
C GLU A 429 6.44 -5.27 17.90
N ALA A 430 7.43 -4.90 18.73
CA ALA A 430 7.20 -4.61 20.14
C ALA A 430 6.22 -3.45 20.35
N ASN A 431 6.37 -2.38 19.56
CA ASN A 431 5.47 -1.22 19.59
C ASN A 431 4.06 -1.57 19.09
N LEU A 432 3.96 -2.39 18.03
CA LEU A 432 2.71 -2.73 17.38
C LEU A 432 1.87 -3.72 18.19
N THR A 433 2.47 -4.80 18.69
CA THR A 433 1.71 -5.92 19.29
C THR A 433 2.05 -6.19 20.75
N GLY A 434 3.00 -5.45 21.33
CA GLY A 434 3.55 -5.73 22.66
C GLY A 434 4.54 -6.89 22.68
N GLY A 435 5.17 -7.23 21.54
CA GLY A 435 6.19 -8.27 21.46
C GLY A 435 5.64 -9.69 21.27
N LYS A 436 4.36 -9.84 20.91
CA LYS A 436 3.72 -11.16 20.79
C LYS A 436 4.38 -12.02 19.72
N ASN A 437 4.98 -11.42 18.70
CA ASN A 437 5.58 -12.08 17.54
C ASN A 437 7.11 -12.10 17.55
N LYS A 438 7.75 -11.55 18.58
CA LYS A 438 9.22 -11.52 18.74
C LYS A 438 9.92 -12.84 18.39
N CYS A 439 9.41 -13.97 18.90
CA CYS A 439 10.03 -15.27 18.65
C CYS A 439 9.86 -15.77 17.21
N ALA A 440 8.79 -15.37 16.51
CA ALA A 440 8.64 -15.66 15.08
C ALA A 440 9.68 -14.91 14.25
N ILE A 441 9.85 -13.61 14.55
CA ILE A 441 10.83 -12.75 13.86
C ILE A 441 12.26 -13.24 14.09
N TRP A 442 12.62 -13.56 15.34
CA TRP A 442 13.94 -14.12 15.63
C TRP A 442 14.20 -15.44 14.90
N LYS A 443 13.21 -16.33 14.79
CA LYS A 443 13.36 -17.60 14.05
C LYS A 443 13.63 -17.37 12.57
N GLY A 444 12.92 -16.43 11.94
CA GLY A 444 13.15 -16.07 10.54
C GLY A 444 14.58 -15.59 10.30
N PHE A 445 15.02 -14.57 11.06
CA PHE A 445 16.38 -14.04 10.93
C PHE A 445 17.48 -15.03 11.29
N ALA A 446 17.33 -15.79 12.38
CA ALA A 446 18.32 -16.76 12.83
C ALA A 446 18.52 -17.89 11.81
N LYS A 447 17.47 -18.31 11.10
CA LYS A 447 17.59 -19.33 10.04
C LYS A 447 18.59 -18.94 8.95
N ARG A 448 18.76 -17.64 8.71
CA ARG A 448 19.71 -17.07 7.74
C ARG A 448 20.91 -16.37 8.39
N GLY A 449 21.23 -16.74 9.62
CA GLY A 449 22.47 -16.32 10.28
C GLY A 449 22.42 -14.94 10.94
N LEU A 450 21.27 -14.25 10.96
CA LEU A 450 21.14 -12.94 11.60
C LEU A 450 20.55 -13.02 13.03
N GLY A 451 20.91 -14.07 13.78
CA GLY A 451 20.56 -14.28 15.18
C GLY A 451 21.18 -13.26 16.15
N PRO A 452 20.86 -13.33 17.46
CA PRO A 452 21.22 -12.32 18.45
C PRO A 452 22.72 -12.10 18.63
N LYS A 453 23.57 -13.06 18.25
CA LYS A 453 25.04 -12.96 18.32
C LYS A 453 25.70 -12.72 16.96
N ALA A 454 24.90 -12.53 15.91
CA ALA A 454 25.41 -12.13 14.61
C ALA A 454 26.21 -10.84 14.76
N ASN A 455 27.36 -10.74 14.10
CA ASN A 455 28.25 -9.60 14.21
C ASN A 455 28.94 -9.31 12.89
N ASN A 456 29.29 -8.04 12.72
CA ASN A 456 30.21 -7.56 11.71
C ASN A 456 31.46 -6.99 12.40
N SER A 457 32.64 -7.39 11.93
CA SER A 457 33.92 -6.88 12.41
C SER A 457 34.80 -6.54 11.22
N GLY A 458 34.80 -5.27 10.81
CA GLY A 458 35.38 -4.85 9.55
C GLY A 458 34.60 -5.45 8.39
N THR A 459 35.29 -6.16 7.49
CA THR A 459 34.68 -6.85 6.33
C THR A 459 34.20 -8.27 6.63
N LYS A 460 34.34 -8.73 7.88
CA LYS A 460 33.94 -10.09 8.28
C LYS A 460 32.55 -10.08 8.91
N TYR A 461 31.65 -10.86 8.33
CA TYR A 461 30.29 -11.10 8.81
C TYR A 461 30.20 -12.52 9.37
N THR A 462 29.68 -12.65 10.58
CA THR A 462 29.59 -13.94 11.29
C THR A 462 28.13 -14.32 11.50
N ASP A 463 27.74 -15.48 10.98
CA ASP A 463 26.42 -16.04 11.18
C ASP A 463 26.20 -16.44 12.66
N ASP A 464 24.99 -16.19 13.14
CA ASP A 464 24.45 -16.78 14.36
C ASP A 464 23.07 -17.36 14.06
N THR A 465 22.93 -18.67 14.26
CA THR A 465 21.67 -19.38 14.03
C THR A 465 20.88 -19.65 15.30
N THR A 466 21.32 -19.06 16.43
CA THR A 466 20.61 -19.18 17.70
C THR A 466 19.38 -18.27 17.76
N VAL A 467 18.44 -18.60 18.65
CA VAL A 467 17.32 -17.74 19.01
C VAL A 467 17.44 -17.34 20.49
N PRO A 468 16.95 -16.15 20.91
CA PRO A 468 16.99 -15.75 22.32
C PRO A 468 16.29 -16.75 23.24
N SER A 469 16.79 -16.87 24.48
CA SER A 469 16.13 -17.68 25.50
C SER A 469 14.71 -17.18 25.80
N GLY A 470 13.76 -18.10 25.90
CA GLY A 470 12.33 -17.77 26.05
C GLY A 470 11.58 -17.67 24.71
N CYS A 471 12.30 -17.88 23.61
CA CYS A 471 11.80 -18.39 22.34
C CYS A 471 12.16 -19.88 22.21
#